data_AF-N6UN79-F1
#
_entry.id   AF-N6UN79-F1
#
_cell.length_a   1.000
_cell.length_b   1.000
_cell.length_c   1.000
_cell.angle_alpha   90.00
_cell.angle_beta   90.00
_cell.angle_gamma   90.00
#
_symmetry.space_group_name_H-M   'P 1'
#
loop_
_entity.id
_entity.type
_entity.pdbx_description
1 polymer ?
#
loop_
_entity_poly.entity_id
_entity_poly.type
_entity_poly.pdbx_seq_one_letter_code
_entity_poly.pdbx_strand_id
1 'polypeptide(L)'
;MTVSLLLEMLKIMVCVEQNYVNLPAGQPEDGLPSNNIPIYNLSMQNIYGNVLRGGIPVFILCADEGCFDWKWENVNILGDNQNNNCTGYAPEEYEC
;
A
#
# COMPACT_ATOMS: atom_id res chain seq x y z
N MET A 1 2.19 -16.54 -9.68
CA MET A 1 1.82 -15.42 -8.80
C MET A 1 1.47 -14.27 -9.72
N THR A 2 0.18 -14.05 -9.95
CA THR A 2 -0.30 -13.08 -10.92
C THR A 2 -0.34 -11.72 -10.24
N VAL A 3 0.47 -10.77 -10.71
CA VAL A 3 0.40 -9.37 -10.29
C VAL A 3 -0.78 -8.78 -11.05
N SER A 4 -1.90 -8.57 -10.35
CA SER A 4 -3.08 -7.92 -10.91
C SER A 4 -2.81 -6.42 -10.96
N LEU A 5 -2.74 -5.85 -12.16
CA LEU A 5 -2.59 -4.41 -12.36
C LEU A 5 -3.99 -3.80 -12.48
N LEU A 6 -4.57 -3.33 -11.36
CA LEU A 6 -5.80 -2.54 -11.43
C LEU A 6 -5.49 -1.17 -12.05
N LEU A 7 -6.41 -0.68 -12.87
CA LEU A 7 -6.33 0.57 -13.64
C LEU A 7 -6.48 1.83 -12.75
N GLU A 8 -5.91 1.83 -11.55
CA GLU A 8 -5.88 2.95 -10.58
C GLU A 8 -4.46 3.55 -10.44
N MET A 9 -3.50 3.17 -11.29
CA MET A 9 -2.11 3.68 -11.24
C MET A 9 -1.96 5.20 -11.45
N LEU A 10 -3.04 5.92 -11.74
CA LEU A 10 -3.04 7.39 -11.71
C LEU A 10 -3.18 7.97 -10.30
N LYS A 11 -3.50 7.14 -9.29
CA LYS A 11 -3.77 7.56 -7.92
C LYS A 11 -2.70 7.10 -6.93
N ILE A 12 -2.29 5.83 -6.94
CA ILE A 12 -1.46 5.27 -5.85
C ILE A 12 -0.07 4.87 -6.35
N MET A 13 1.01 5.30 -5.68
CA MET A 13 2.39 4.92 -6.04
C MET A 13 2.81 3.60 -5.39
N VAL A 14 2.57 3.44 -4.09
CA VAL A 14 2.79 2.17 -3.36
C VAL A 14 1.48 1.72 -2.75
N CYS A 15 1.02 0.52 -3.10
CA CYS A 15 -0.17 -0.11 -2.55
C CYS A 15 0.18 -1.49 -2.01
N VAL A 16 -0.11 -1.74 -0.74
CA VAL A 16 -0.05 -3.07 -0.12
C VAL A 16 -1.33 -3.29 0.66
N GLU A 17 -2.14 -4.28 0.27
CA GLU A 17 -3.45 -4.52 0.88
C GLU A 17 -3.70 -6.02 1.12
N GLN A 18 -4.35 -6.34 2.25
CA GLN A 18 -4.71 -7.71 2.65
C GLN A 18 -6.20 -8.03 2.51
N ASN A 19 -6.94 -7.23 1.75
CA ASN A 19 -8.37 -7.38 1.51
C ASN A 19 -8.73 -7.51 0.02
N TYR A 20 -7.75 -7.73 -0.86
CA TYR A 20 -7.98 -7.78 -2.30
C TYR A 20 -9.00 -8.87 -2.68
N VAL A 21 -10.05 -8.48 -3.40
CA VAL A 21 -11.06 -9.40 -3.96
C VAL A 21 -11.27 -9.07 -5.42
N ASN A 22 -11.22 -10.08 -6.29
CA ASN A 22 -11.47 -9.90 -7.72
C ASN A 22 -12.98 -9.69 -8.00
N LEU A 23 -13.43 -8.43 -7.88
CA LEU A 23 -14.80 -8.02 -8.14
C LEU A 23 -15.00 -7.52 -9.58
N PRO A 24 -16.24 -7.57 -10.10
CA PRO A 24 -16.58 -6.86 -11.34
C PRO A 24 -16.25 -5.37 -11.23
N ALA A 25 -15.82 -4.77 -12.35
CA ALA A 25 -15.49 -3.35 -12.39
C ALA A 25 -16.66 -2.47 -11.89
N GLY A 26 -16.34 -1.51 -11.02
CA GLY A 26 -17.31 -0.57 -10.44
C GLY A 26 -18.00 -1.07 -9.16
N GLN A 27 -17.68 -2.28 -8.68
CA GLN A 27 -18.07 -2.72 -7.35
C GLN A 27 -17.08 -2.17 -6.30
N PRO A 28 -17.57 -1.65 -5.16
CA PRO A 28 -16.68 -1.21 -4.09
C PRO A 28 -15.98 -2.41 -3.45
N GLU A 29 -14.69 -2.25 -3.15
CA GLU A 29 -13.96 -3.17 -2.27
C GLU A 29 -14.16 -2.72 -0.82
N ASP A 30 -15.05 -3.40 -0.10
CA ASP A 30 -15.43 -3.12 1.30
C ASP A 30 -14.96 -4.21 2.27
N GLY A 31 -14.12 -5.14 1.80
CA GLY A 31 -13.57 -6.22 2.59
C GLY A 31 -12.64 -5.73 3.69
N LEU A 32 -12.75 -6.32 4.88
CA LEU A 32 -11.75 -6.15 5.94
C LEU A 32 -10.49 -6.94 5.60
N PRO A 33 -9.29 -6.43 5.92
CA PRO A 33 -8.07 -7.19 5.71
C PRO A 33 -8.06 -8.45 6.59
N SER A 34 -7.43 -9.52 6.09
CA SER A 34 -7.25 -10.77 6.84
C SER A 34 -5.77 -11.15 6.90
N ASN A 35 -5.31 -11.63 8.07
CA ASN A 35 -3.93 -12.05 8.29
C ASN A 35 -3.63 -13.50 7.85
N ASN A 36 -4.55 -14.15 7.13
CA ASN A 36 -4.36 -15.50 6.60
C ASN A 36 -3.19 -15.62 5.61
N ILE A 37 -2.77 -14.49 5.02
CA ILE A 37 -1.61 -14.39 4.14
C ILE A 37 -0.67 -13.32 4.73
N PRO A 38 0.23 -13.69 5.65
CA PRO A 38 1.14 -12.73 6.27
C PRO A 38 2.15 -12.20 5.25
N ILE A 39 2.40 -10.89 5.30
CA ILE A 39 3.40 -10.20 4.47
C ILE A 39 4.57 -9.81 5.38
N TYR A 40 5.68 -10.54 5.26
CA TYR A 40 6.85 -10.32 6.08
C TYR A 40 8.13 -10.29 5.27
N ASN A 41 9.19 -9.69 5.82
CA ASN A 41 10.48 -9.50 5.14
C ASN A 41 10.34 -8.78 3.78
N LEU A 42 9.37 -7.89 3.64
CA LEU A 42 9.20 -7.07 2.45
C LEU A 42 10.25 -5.95 2.45
N SER A 43 11.10 -5.94 1.43
CA SER A 43 12.16 -4.94 1.30
C SER A 43 11.81 -3.92 0.21
N MET A 44 11.52 -2.69 0.65
CA MET A 44 11.33 -1.52 -0.18
C MET A 44 12.54 -0.61 -0.06
N GLN A 45 13.29 -0.47 -1.15
CA GLN A 45 14.53 0.28 -1.17
C GLN A 45 14.61 1.16 -2.40
N ASN A 46 15.08 2.39 -2.22
CA ASN A 46 15.36 3.33 -3.31
C ASN A 46 14.15 3.62 -4.20
N ILE A 47 12.97 3.80 -3.58
CA ILE A 47 11.74 4.13 -4.28
C ILE A 47 11.59 5.65 -4.31
N TYR A 48 11.63 6.21 -5.50
CA TYR A 48 11.48 7.66 -5.72
C TYR A 48 10.40 7.91 -6.75
N GLY A 49 9.64 8.99 -6.55
CA GLY A 49 8.60 9.35 -7.50
C GLY A 49 7.85 10.59 -7.07
N ASN A 50 6.86 10.95 -7.89
CA ASN A 50 5.94 12.02 -7.58
C ASN A 50 4.52 11.58 -7.96
N VAL A 51 3.59 11.71 -7.02
CA VAL A 51 2.16 11.55 -7.32
C VAL A 51 1.56 12.89 -7.75
N LEU A 52 0.60 12.83 -8.67
CA LEU A 52 -0.17 14.02 -9.04
C LEU A 52 -1.08 14.44 -7.88
N ARG A 53 -1.58 15.68 -7.93
CA ARG A 53 -2.50 16.21 -6.91
C ARG A 53 -3.72 15.30 -6.77
N GLY A 54 -4.06 14.94 -5.52
CA GLY A 54 -5.13 14.00 -5.20
C GLY A 54 -4.76 12.52 -5.33
N GLY A 55 -3.49 12.22 -5.64
CA GLY A 55 -2.93 10.89 -5.51
C GLY A 55 -2.55 10.56 -4.07
N ILE A 56 -2.36 9.27 -3.80
CA ILE A 56 -1.93 8.66 -2.56
C ILE A 56 -0.49 8.17 -2.76
N PRO A 57 0.50 8.76 -2.07
CA PRO A 57 1.88 8.28 -2.20
C PRO A 57 2.02 6.84 -1.70
N VAL A 58 1.52 6.55 -0.49
CA VAL A 58 1.58 5.21 0.11
C VAL A 58 0.22 4.84 0.71
N PHE A 59 -0.28 3.67 0.31
CA PHE A 59 -1.46 3.02 0.86
C PHE A 59 -1.06 1.63 1.39
N ILE A 60 -1.17 1.44 2.70
CA ILE A 60 -0.93 0.15 3.38
C ILE A 60 -2.18 -0.20 4.17
N LEU A 61 -2.77 -1.36 3.86
CA LEU A 61 -3.91 -1.91 4.58
C LEU A 61 -3.61 -3.35 4.98
N CYS A 62 -3.16 -3.50 6.23
CA CYS A 62 -2.87 -4.78 6.84
C CYS A 62 -3.89 -5.11 7.93
N ALA A 63 -4.15 -6.40 8.11
CA ALA A 63 -4.81 -6.90 9.30
C ALA A 63 -3.84 -6.85 10.50
N ASP A 64 -4.38 -6.91 11.71
CA ASP A 64 -3.57 -7.08 12.92
C ASP A 64 -2.64 -8.30 12.78
N GLU A 65 -1.35 -8.10 13.05
CA GLU A 65 -0.28 -9.09 12.89
C GLU A 65 -0.11 -9.64 11.45
N GLY A 66 -0.80 -9.05 10.47
CA GLY A 66 -0.74 -9.47 9.08
C GLY A 66 0.51 -9.00 8.34
N CYS A 67 1.17 -7.96 8.82
CA CYS A 67 2.36 -7.37 8.22
C CYS A 67 3.42 -7.06 9.29
N PHE A 68 4.66 -7.48 9.06
CA PHE A 68 5.76 -7.32 10.03
C PHE A 68 7.13 -7.46 9.37
N ASP A 69 8.19 -6.99 10.03
CA ASP A 69 9.59 -7.10 9.56
C ASP A 69 9.83 -6.52 8.16
N TRP A 70 9.23 -5.38 7.83
CA TRP A 70 9.53 -4.72 6.56
C TRP A 70 10.79 -3.88 6.69
N LYS A 71 11.53 -3.84 5.58
CA LYS A 71 12.70 -2.99 5.42
C LYS A 71 12.32 -1.85 4.49
N TRP A 72 12.32 -0.62 5.00
CA TRP A 72 11.89 0.56 4.27
C TRP A 72 12.99 1.61 4.28
N GLU A 73 13.83 1.63 3.24
CA GLU A 73 15.02 2.50 3.19
C GLU A 73 15.02 3.37 1.93
N ASN A 74 15.42 4.62 2.07
CA ASN A 74 15.58 5.55 0.94
C ASN A 74 14.32 5.64 0.05
N VAL A 75 13.15 5.70 0.68
CA VAL A 75 11.87 5.89 -0.01
C VAL A 75 11.45 7.34 0.13
N ASN A 76 11.34 8.04 -0.99
CA ASN A 76 10.95 9.44 -1.04
C ASN A 76 9.98 9.66 -2.20
N ILE A 77 8.69 9.70 -1.88
CA ILE A 77 7.62 9.94 -2.83
C ILE A 77 7.08 11.35 -2.54
N LEU A 78 7.18 12.21 -3.54
CA LEU A 78 6.69 13.58 -3.48
C LEU A 78 5.21 13.63 -3.89
N GLY A 79 4.49 14.64 -3.40
CA GLY A 79 3.10 14.88 -3.79
C GLY A 79 2.24 15.30 -2.60
N ASP A 80 0.99 14.83 -2.59
CA ASP A 80 0.01 15.14 -1.55
C ASP A 80 0.14 14.15 -0.37
N ASN A 81 1.19 14.31 0.43
CA ASN A 81 1.54 13.40 1.54
C ASN A 81 0.44 13.29 2.61
N GLN A 82 -0.51 14.22 2.64
CA GLN A 82 -1.69 14.14 3.51
C GLN A 82 -2.61 12.96 3.16
N ASN A 83 -2.48 12.41 1.95
CA ASN A 83 -3.26 11.27 1.50
C ASN A 83 -2.57 9.92 1.79
N ASN A 84 -1.38 9.91 2.42
CA ASN A 84 -0.82 8.67 2.93
C ASN A 84 -1.82 7.99 3.87
N ASN A 85 -1.94 6.68 3.78
CA ASN A 85 -2.84 5.92 4.64
C ASN A 85 -2.21 4.56 4.94
N CYS A 86 -1.87 4.35 6.20
CA CYS A 86 -1.29 3.10 6.67
C CYS A 86 -2.08 2.61 7.88
N THR A 87 -2.76 1.49 7.70
CA THR A 87 -3.61 0.84 8.69
C THR A 87 -3.07 -0.56 8.98
N GLY A 88 -2.94 -0.91 10.26
CA GLY A 88 -2.43 -2.21 10.71
C GLY A 88 -0.90 -2.37 10.64
N TYR A 89 -0.22 -1.62 9.77
CA TYR A 89 1.24 -1.54 9.73
C TYR A 89 1.69 -0.18 9.18
N ALA A 90 2.72 0.41 9.79
CA ALA A 90 3.39 1.60 9.31
C ALA A 90 4.91 1.36 9.34
N PRO A 91 5.66 1.68 8.25
CA PRO A 91 7.11 1.53 8.25
C PRO A 91 7.78 2.53 9.21
N GLU A 92 8.79 2.10 9.96
CA GLU A 92 9.42 2.94 11.00
C GLU A 92 10.04 4.24 10.47
N GLU A 93 10.63 4.21 9.26
CA GLU A 93 11.32 5.35 8.64
C GLU A 93 10.44 6.12 7.63
N TYR A 94 9.13 5.85 7.60
CA TYR A 94 8.22 6.50 6.66
C TYR A 94 6.95 6.99 7.37
N GLU A 95 6.67 8.30 7.25
CA GLU A 95 5.46 8.89 7.81
C GLU A 95 4.28 8.66 6.86
N CYS A 96 3.42 7.74 7.28
CA CYS A 96 2.01 7.81 7.00
C CYS A 96 1.31 8.52 8.17
#